data_AF-X1EMB2-F1
#
_entry.id   AF-X1EMB2-F1
#
_cell.length_a   1.000
_cell.length_b   1.000
_cell.length_c   1.000
_cell.angle_alpha   90.00
_cell.angle_beta   90.00
_cell.angle_gamma   90.00
#
_symmetry.space_group_name_H-M   'P 1'
#
loop_
_entity.id
_entity.type
_entity.pdbx_description
1 polymer ?
#
loop_
_entity_poly.entity_id
_entity_poly.type
_entity_poly.pdbx_seq_one_letter_code
_entity_poly.pdbx_strand_id
1 'polypeptide(L)'
;MEYIERSLDLEQVLLHKSCFLFGPRQTGKTWIIKNRLSKYKYFNLLDTKTYTQFAYSPNILQELINSNDRVVIIDEIQRLPVLLNEVQLLIDENDIHFLLTGSSAR
;
A
#
# COMPACT_ATOMS: atom_id res chain seq x y z
N MET A 1 -15.91 -4.23 21.44
CA MET A 1 -15.06 -5.32 20.94
C MET A 1 -13.64 -4.99 21.32
N GLU A 2 -13.00 -5.86 22.07
CA GLU A 2 -11.63 -5.67 22.57
C GLU A 2 -10.64 -5.93 21.42
N TYR A 3 -9.81 -4.94 21.11
CA TYR A 3 -8.81 -5.04 20.06
C TYR A 3 -7.61 -5.82 20.60
N ILE A 4 -7.38 -7.02 20.07
CA ILE A 4 -6.18 -7.81 20.39
C ILE A 4 -5.00 -7.16 19.67
N GLU A 5 -4.09 -6.57 20.44
CA GLU A 5 -2.89 -5.96 19.90
C GLU A 5 -2.01 -7.03 19.25
N ARG A 6 -1.83 -6.94 17.93
CA ARG A 6 -0.93 -7.84 17.19
C ARG A 6 0.51 -7.37 17.40
N SER A 7 1.43 -8.31 17.62
CA SER A 7 2.86 -8.06 17.87
C SER A 7 3.65 -7.52 16.66
N LEU A 8 2.97 -7.13 15.57
CA LEU A 8 3.62 -6.68 14.35
C LEU A 8 3.50 -5.16 14.23
N ASP A 9 4.59 -4.47 14.57
CA ASP A 9 4.72 -3.03 14.35
C ASP A 9 5.05 -2.76 12.88
N LEU A 10 4.01 -2.66 12.06
CA LEU A 10 4.14 -2.39 10.62
C LEU A 10 4.78 -1.04 10.35
N GLU A 11 4.57 -0.06 11.21
CA GLU A 11 5.11 1.29 11.02
C GLU A 11 6.64 1.25 11.13
N GLN A 12 7.18 0.61 12.17
CA GLN A 12 8.63 0.44 12.33
C GLN A 12 9.27 -0.34 11.17
N VAL A 13 8.58 -1.36 10.66
CA VAL A 13 9.07 -2.11 9.48
C VAL A 13 9.13 -1.21 8.25
N LEU A 14 8.08 -0.42 7.99
CA LEU A 14 7.98 0.46 6.84
C LEU A 14 8.94 1.64 6.88
N LEU A 15 9.53 1.97 8.04
CA LEU A 15 10.61 2.96 8.10
C LEU A 15 11.93 2.42 7.52
N HIS A 16 12.08 1.10 7.37
CA HIS A 16 13.32 0.47 6.95
C HIS A 16 13.22 -0.33 5.64
N LYS A 17 12.01 -0.77 5.27
CA LYS A 17 11.79 -1.54 4.05
C LYS A 17 10.33 -1.58 3.60
N SER A 18 10.14 -1.78 2.29
CA SER A 18 8.85 -2.17 1.71
C SER A 18 8.42 -3.57 2.16
N CYS A 19 7.11 -3.80 2.27
CA CYS A 19 6.57 -5.11 2.63
C CYS A 19 5.25 -5.43 1.92
N PHE A 20 5.03 -6.73 1.70
CA PHE A 20 3.75 -7.26 1.27
C PHE A 20 2.97 -7.80 2.47
N LEU A 21 1.74 -7.32 2.66
CA LEU A 21 0.82 -7.83 3.67
C LEU A 21 -0.35 -8.56 3.00
N PHE A 22 -0.19 -9.87 2.88
CA PHE A 22 -1.23 -10.75 2.37
C PHE A 22 -2.07 -11.37 3.50
N GLY A 23 -3.33 -11.65 3.19
CA GLY A 23 -4.11 -12.61 3.98
C GLY A 23 -5.61 -12.55 3.67
N PRO A 24 -6.43 -13.36 4.36
CA PRO A 24 -7.86 -13.43 4.08
C PRO A 24 -8.60 -12.10 4.33
N ARG A 25 -9.77 -11.95 3.71
CA ARG A 25 -10.67 -10.81 3.97
C ARG A 25 -11.10 -10.81 5.45
N GLN A 26 -11.48 -9.65 5.97
CA GLN A 26 -11.98 -9.46 7.36
C GLN A 26 -10.96 -9.71 8.49
N THR A 27 -9.65 -9.84 8.21
CA THR A 27 -8.63 -9.95 9.27
C THR A 27 -8.23 -8.62 9.90
N GLY A 28 -8.91 -7.52 9.59
CA GLY A 28 -8.61 -6.19 10.14
C GLY A 28 -7.42 -5.46 9.48
N LYS A 29 -6.96 -5.90 8.29
CA LYS A 29 -5.88 -5.22 7.53
C LYS A 29 -6.22 -3.75 7.25
N THR A 30 -7.39 -3.51 6.67
CA THR A 30 -7.89 -2.15 6.40
C THR A 30 -8.05 -1.32 7.68
N TRP A 31 -8.42 -1.95 8.81
CA TRP A 31 -8.49 -1.26 10.10
C TRP A 31 -7.11 -0.80 10.57
N ILE A 32 -6.09 -1.67 10.48
CA ILE A 32 -4.72 -1.31 10.86
C ILE A 32 -4.21 -0.15 10.00
N ILE A 33 -4.44 -0.22 8.68
CA ILE A 33 -4.05 0.85 7.76
C ILE A 33 -4.74 2.17 8.11
N LYS A 34 -6.06 2.16 8.30
CA LYS A 34 -6.83 3.37 8.59
C LYS A 34 -6.58 3.98 9.96
N ASN A 35 -6.23 3.18 10.97
CA ASN A 35 -6.04 3.68 12.33
C ASN A 35 -4.59 3.95 12.71
N ARG A 36 -3.63 3.16 12.22
CA ARG A 36 -2.20 3.32 12.57
C ARG A 36 -1.37 3.96 11.47
N LEU A 37 -1.81 3.85 10.21
CA LEU A 37 -1.04 4.29 9.05
C LEU A 37 -1.73 5.43 8.29
N SER A 38 -2.71 6.11 8.90
CA SER A 38 -3.52 7.17 8.26
C SER A 38 -2.75 8.40 7.82
N LYS A 39 -1.55 8.62 8.36
CA LYS A 39 -0.66 9.72 7.98
C LYS A 39 0.04 9.51 6.64
N TYR A 40 0.06 8.28 6.14
CA TYR A 40 0.73 7.93 4.89
C TYR A 40 -0.25 7.96 3.72
N LYS A 41 0.27 8.19 2.50
CA LYS A 41 -0.56 8.14 1.31
C LYS A 41 -1.10 6.74 1.11
N TYR A 42 -2.40 6.65 0.81
CA TYR A 42 -3.13 5.41 0.70
C TYR A 42 -3.94 5.38 -0.60
N PHE A 43 -3.72 4.35 -1.40
CA PHE A 43 -4.44 4.08 -2.63
C PHE A 43 -5.15 2.73 -2.54
N ASN A 44 -6.44 2.69 -2.88
CA ASN A 44 -7.23 1.46 -2.85
C ASN A 44 -7.61 1.04 -4.27
N LEU A 45 -7.06 -0.07 -4.77
CA LEU A 45 -7.34 -0.56 -6.13
C LEU A 45 -8.69 -1.29 -6.26
N LEU A 46 -9.47 -1.40 -5.18
CA LEU A 46 -10.90 -1.74 -5.28
C LEU A 46 -11.77 -0.53 -5.62
N ASP A 47 -11.29 0.69 -5.40
CA ASP A 47 -12.00 1.88 -5.84
C ASP A 47 -11.88 2.02 -7.37
N THR A 48 -13.01 2.05 -8.06
CA THR A 48 -13.05 2.07 -9.53
C THR A 48 -12.34 3.29 -10.11
N LYS A 49 -12.41 4.45 -9.44
CA LYS A 49 -11.77 5.68 -9.92
C LYS A 49 -10.27 5.56 -9.81
N THR A 50 -9.75 5.14 -8.65
CA THR A 50 -8.32 4.89 -8.44
C THR A 50 -7.80 3.81 -9.39
N TYR A 51 -8.51 2.70 -9.52
CA TYR A 51 -8.14 1.61 -10.44
C TYR A 51 -8.04 2.11 -11.88
N THR A 52 -9.08 2.78 -12.38
CA THR A 52 -9.13 3.24 -13.78
C THR A 52 -8.02 4.24 -14.07
N GLN A 53 -7.74 5.15 -13.13
CA GLN A 53 -6.68 6.13 -13.26
C GLN A 53 -5.30 5.47 -13.42
N PHE A 54 -4.96 4.53 -12.52
CA PHE A 54 -3.67 3.82 -12.60
C PHE A 54 -3.60 2.81 -13.74
N ALA A 55 -4.71 2.19 -14.12
CA ALA A 55 -4.75 1.26 -15.25
C ALA A 55 -4.53 1.99 -16.58
N TYR A 56 -5.03 3.22 -16.71
CA TYR A 56 -4.83 4.06 -17.89
C TYR A 56 -3.42 4.64 -17.95
N SER A 57 -2.90 5.11 -16.81
CA SER A 57 -1.61 5.78 -16.71
C SER A 57 -0.90 5.38 -15.42
N PRO A 58 -0.13 4.28 -15.39
CA PRO A 58 0.56 3.83 -14.19
C PRO A 58 1.56 4.87 -13.65
N ASN A 59 2.25 5.59 -14.54
CA ASN A 59 3.26 6.59 -14.19
C ASN A 59 2.71 7.76 -13.36
N ILE A 60 1.39 7.98 -13.34
CA ILE A 60 0.77 8.99 -12.47
C ILE A 60 1.02 8.71 -10.99
N LEU A 61 1.38 7.48 -10.61
CA LEU A 61 1.79 7.16 -9.24
C LEU A 61 2.99 8.03 -8.82
N GLN A 62 3.95 8.25 -9.71
CA GLN A 62 5.13 9.08 -9.45
C GLN A 62 4.73 10.54 -9.22
N GLU A 63 3.78 11.05 -10.02
CA GLU A 63 3.27 12.43 -9.89
C GLU A 63 2.48 12.63 -8.59
N LEU A 64 1.79 11.59 -8.13
CA LEU A 64 1.01 11.61 -6.90
C LEU A 64 1.87 11.46 -5.65
N ILE A 65 3.16 11.15 -5.78
CA ILE A 65 4.10 11.00 -4.67
C ILE A 65 5.01 12.24 -4.63
N ASN A 66 5.07 12.87 -3.46
CA ASN A 66 5.91 14.04 -3.22
C ASN A 66 7.25 13.59 -2.63
N SER A 67 8.27 14.44 -2.73
CA SER A 67 9.61 14.20 -2.13
C SER A 67 9.61 13.99 -0.62
N ASN A 68 8.54 14.38 0.08
CA ASN A 68 8.38 14.18 1.51
C ASN A 68 7.70 12.84 1.88
N ASP A 69 7.12 12.13 0.92
CA ASP A 69 6.47 10.85 1.18
C ASP A 69 7.54 9.76 1.28
N ARG A 70 7.75 9.26 2.50
CA ARG A 70 8.69 8.16 2.76
C ARG A 70 8.02 6.78 2.75
N VAL A 71 6.71 6.77 2.95
CA VAL A 71 5.91 5.53 2.98
C VAL A 71 4.63 5.74 2.19
N VAL A 72 4.32 4.78 1.32
CA VAL A 72 3.10 4.76 0.50
C VAL A 72 2.41 3.41 0.65
N ILE A 73 1.08 3.41 0.68
CA ILE A 73 0.27 2.21 0.87
C ILE A 73 -0.59 2.01 -0.36
N ILE A 74 -0.54 0.81 -0.94
CA ILE A 74 -1.38 0.40 -2.06
C ILE A 74 -2.12 -0.87 -1.67
N ASP A 75 -3.45 -0.75 -1.53
CA ASP A 75 -4.33 -1.87 -1.20
C ASP A 75 -4.82 -2.61 -2.43
N GLU A 76 -4.88 -3.93 -2.29
CA GLU A 76 -5.33 -4.90 -3.29
C GLU A 76 -4.47 -4.88 -4.57
N ILE A 77 -3.13 -4.84 -4.40
CA ILE A 77 -2.13 -4.74 -5.48
C ILE A 77 -2.29 -5.80 -6.58
N GLN A 78 -2.81 -6.98 -6.24
CA GLN A 78 -3.08 -8.05 -7.20
C GLN A 78 -4.16 -7.70 -8.24
N ARG A 79 -4.92 -6.62 -8.03
CA ARG A 79 -5.89 -6.10 -9.02
C ARG A 79 -5.17 -5.45 -10.21
N LEU A 80 -4.01 -4.84 -10.00
CA LEU A 80 -3.24 -4.18 -11.06
C LEU A 80 -1.74 -4.52 -10.92
N PRO A 81 -1.32 -5.76 -11.24
CA PRO A 81 0.07 -6.19 -11.06
C PRO A 81 1.10 -5.37 -11.85
N VAL A 82 0.70 -4.77 -12.97
CA VAL A 82 1.58 -3.90 -13.78
C VAL A 82 2.08 -2.68 -13.01
N LEU A 83 1.34 -2.22 -11.99
CA LEU A 83 1.73 -1.10 -11.14
C LEU A 83 2.97 -1.42 -10.29
N LEU A 84 3.34 -2.70 -10.13
CA LEU A 84 4.56 -3.11 -9.44
C LEU A 84 5.83 -2.58 -10.14
N ASN A 85 5.80 -2.34 -11.45
CA ASN A 85 6.94 -1.75 -12.16
C ASN A 85 7.22 -0.32 -11.66
N GLU A 86 6.17 0.49 -11.50
CA GLU A 86 6.27 1.85 -10.97
C GLU A 86 6.68 1.84 -9.50
N VAL A 87 6.14 0.91 -8.71
CA VAL A 87 6.53 0.74 -7.30
C VAL A 87 8.02 0.40 -7.18
N GLN A 88 8.52 -0.54 -8.00
CA GLN A 88 9.93 -0.92 -7.97
C GLN A 88 10.84 0.26 -8.34
N LEU A 89 10.49 1.00 -9.39
CA LEU A 89 11.23 2.21 -9.79
C LEU A 89 11.32 3.22 -8.65
N LEU A 90 10.20 3.50 -7.97
CA LEU A 90 10.14 4.45 -6.86
C LEU A 90 10.89 3.97 -5.61
N ILE A 91 10.95 2.66 -5.36
CA ILE A 91 11.78 2.09 -4.30
C ILE A 91 13.26 2.36 -4.61
N ASP A 92 13.68 2.09 -5.84
CA ASP A 92 15.09 2.14 -6.24
C ASP A 92 15.61 3.58 -6.42
N GLU A 93 14.79 4.48 -6.97
CA GLU A 93 15.20 5.84 -7.34
C GLU A 93 14.91 6.87 -6.24
N ASN A 94 13.89 6.66 -5.42
CA ASN A 94 13.38 7.67 -4.49
C ASN A 94 13.46 7.28 -3.01
N ASP A 95 13.94 6.08 -2.68
CA ASP A 95 14.04 5.60 -1.29
C ASP A 95 12.68 5.65 -0.57
N ILE A 96 11.63 5.26 -1.29
CA ILE A 96 10.25 5.20 -0.80
C ILE A 96 9.94 3.76 -0.41
N HIS A 97 9.36 3.57 0.77
CA HIS A 97 8.91 2.27 1.22
C HIS A 97 7.41 2.06 0.95
N PHE A 98 7.05 0.88 0.47
CA PHE A 98 5.68 0.55 0.15
C PHE A 98 5.11 -0.50 1.10
N LEU A 99 3.90 -0.25 1.58
CA LEU A 99 3.02 -1.31 2.10
C LEU A 99 2.09 -1.74 0.98
N LEU A 100 2.33 -2.91 0.43
CA LEU A 100 1.48 -3.49 -0.61
C LEU A 100 0.59 -4.54 0.03
N THR A 101 -0.72 -4.35 -0.01
CA THR A 101 -1.66 -5.30 0.60
C THR A 101 -2.43 -6.05 -0.46
N GLY A 102 -2.85 -7.25 -0.13
CA GLY A 102 -3.67 -8.07 -1.03
C GLY A 102 -4.53 -9.04 -0.24
N SER A 103 -5.81 -9.08 -0.56
CA SER A 103 -6.67 -10.15 -0.08
C SER A 103 -6.35 -11.44 -0.83
N SER A 104 -6.06 -12.50 -0.08
CA SER A 104 -6.00 -13.85 -0.65
C SER A 104 -7.44 -14.30 -0.94
N ALA A 105 -7.97 -13.94 -2.10
CA ALA A 105 -9.16 -14.56 -2.65
C ALA A 105 -8.69 -15.74 -3.52
N ARG A 106 -8.72 -16.94 -2.91
CA ARG A 106 -8.64 -18.29 -3.48
C ARG A 106 -7.83 -18.49 -4.76
#